data_AF-A0A944GQU2-F1
#
_entry.id   AF-A0A944GQU2-F1
#
_cell.length_a   1.000
_cell.length_b   1.000
_cell.length_c   1.000
_cell.angle_alpha   90.00
_cell.angle_beta   90.00
_cell.angle_gamma   90.00
#
_symmetry.space_group_name_H-M   'P 1'
#
loop_
_entity.id
_entity.type
_entity.pdbx_description
1 polymer ?
#
loop_
_entity_poly.entity_id
_entity_poly.type
_entity_poly.pdbx_seq_one_letter_code
_entity_poly.pdbx_strand_id
1 'polypeptide(L)'
;MREIMLGNTGIVVPQNAFGALPIQRVSEGEAVALLHRAFEGGMRFFDTARSYSDSEQKMGAAFGGMWEQLYVATKTQATTPDAFWKDLETSLSLLKTERVDLYQFHNVTQVFKPGDGTGMYECMLQAREQGKIGHIGITTHSIDRAYEAVECGLYETLQYPFSYLSSPRELELARLCEECGMGFIAMKGLAGGLLTNSRAIMAFVAQYPVLPIWGVQRME
;
A
#
# COMPACT_ATOMS: atom_id res chain seq x y z
N MET A 1 -15.47 -13.97 -2.38
CA MET A 1 -14.42 -13.47 -1.47
C MET A 1 -15.04 -12.36 -0.64
N ARG A 2 -14.73 -12.25 0.66
CA ARG A 2 -15.28 -11.18 1.51
C ARG A 2 -14.84 -9.82 0.97
N GLU A 3 -15.75 -8.85 0.90
CA GLU A 3 -15.40 -7.46 0.65
C GLU A 3 -15.05 -6.77 1.97
N ILE A 4 -14.11 -5.83 1.91
CA ILE A 4 -13.70 -5.00 3.05
C ILE A 4 -13.60 -3.55 2.61
N MET A 5 -13.92 -2.65 3.55
CA MET A 5 -13.61 -1.22 3.43
C MET A 5 -12.27 -0.95 4.10
N LEU A 6 -11.39 -0.20 3.44
CA LEU A 6 -10.08 0.11 3.97
C LEU A 6 -10.16 1.29 4.96
N GLY A 7 -10.44 0.99 6.23
CA GLY A 7 -10.69 2.02 7.24
C GLY A 7 -11.86 2.93 6.84
N ASN A 8 -11.71 4.23 7.05
CA ASN A 8 -12.70 5.25 6.66
C ASN A 8 -12.46 5.86 5.27
N THR A 9 -11.58 5.29 4.45
CA THR A 9 -11.23 5.84 3.12
C THR A 9 -12.39 5.77 2.11
N GLY A 10 -13.35 4.86 2.32
CA GLY A 10 -14.37 4.53 1.31
C GLY A 10 -13.86 3.63 0.18
N ILE A 11 -12.57 3.24 0.19
CA ILE A 11 -12.05 2.21 -0.71
C ILE A 11 -12.63 0.86 -0.31
N VAL A 12 -13.44 0.27 -1.19
CA VAL A 12 -14.06 -1.05 -0.98
C VAL A 12 -13.51 -2.03 -2.01
N VAL A 13 -12.92 -3.12 -1.53
CA VAL A 13 -12.32 -4.14 -2.39
C VAL A 13 -12.54 -5.54 -1.82
N PRO A 14 -12.45 -6.60 -2.64
CA PRO A 14 -12.25 -7.95 -2.12
C PRO A 14 -11.04 -7.98 -1.19
N GLN A 15 -11.09 -8.79 -0.13
CA GLN A 15 -10.02 -8.95 0.86
C GLN A 15 -8.79 -9.67 0.27
N ASN A 16 -8.20 -9.07 -0.77
CA ASN A 16 -7.17 -9.64 -1.61
C ASN A 16 -6.65 -8.54 -2.55
N ALA A 17 -5.38 -8.18 -2.39
CA ALA A 17 -4.74 -7.15 -3.18
C ALA A 17 -3.38 -7.61 -3.71
N PHE A 18 -2.89 -6.89 -4.71
CA PHE A 18 -1.63 -7.20 -5.38
C PHE A 18 -0.50 -6.31 -4.84
N GLY A 19 0.60 -6.92 -4.42
CA GLY A 19 1.83 -6.21 -4.05
C GLY A 19 2.86 -6.29 -5.19
N ALA A 20 3.22 -5.15 -5.76
CA ALA A 20 4.07 -5.04 -6.95
C ALA A 20 5.58 -5.11 -6.67
N LEU A 21 6.01 -5.31 -5.42
CA LEU A 21 7.44 -5.47 -5.13
C LEU A 21 8.08 -6.57 -5.98
N PRO A 22 7.51 -7.79 -6.13
CA PRO A 22 8.21 -8.85 -6.86
C PRO A 22 8.22 -8.71 -8.38
N ILE A 23 7.28 -7.95 -8.98
CA ILE A 23 7.26 -7.77 -10.45
C ILE A 23 8.47 -7.00 -10.97
N GLN A 24 9.24 -6.34 -10.09
CA GLN A 24 10.52 -5.74 -10.42
C GLN A 24 11.57 -6.76 -10.93
N ARG A 25 11.33 -8.07 -10.71
CA ARG A 25 12.25 -9.16 -11.04
C ARG A 25 11.91 -9.90 -12.34
N VAL A 26 10.82 -9.53 -13.00
CA VAL A 26 10.36 -10.14 -14.26
C VAL A 26 10.37 -9.11 -15.38
N SER A 27 10.22 -9.53 -16.63
CA SER A 27 10.09 -8.61 -17.76
C SER A 27 8.81 -7.76 -17.68
N GLU A 28 8.74 -6.67 -18.43
CA GLU A 28 7.52 -5.86 -18.51
C GLU A 28 6.32 -6.68 -19.01
N GLY A 29 6.51 -7.51 -20.06
CA GLY A 29 5.45 -8.36 -20.59
C GLY A 29 4.92 -9.38 -19.58
N GLU A 30 5.79 -10.03 -18.82
CA GLU A 30 5.39 -10.94 -17.74
C GLU A 30 4.66 -10.21 -16.61
N ALA A 31 5.14 -9.02 -16.23
CA ALA A 31 4.49 -8.20 -15.22
C ALA A 31 3.07 -7.78 -15.66
N VAL A 32 2.91 -7.30 -16.89
CA VAL A 32 1.61 -6.91 -17.46
C VAL A 32 0.65 -8.10 -17.44
N ALA A 33 1.11 -9.27 -17.91
CA ALA A 33 0.29 -10.48 -17.88
C ALA A 33 -0.15 -10.84 -16.44
N LEU A 34 0.77 -10.80 -15.47
CA LEU A 34 0.47 -11.09 -14.06
C LEU A 34 -0.56 -10.11 -13.48
N LEU A 35 -0.40 -8.82 -13.78
CA LEU A 35 -1.29 -7.77 -13.30
C LEU A 35 -2.70 -7.90 -13.89
N HIS A 36 -2.81 -8.15 -15.20
CA HIS A 36 -4.10 -8.42 -15.85
C HIS A 36 -4.75 -9.68 -15.28
N ARG A 37 -3.99 -10.75 -15.08
CA ARG A 37 -4.50 -11.99 -14.47
C ARG A 37 -5.03 -11.75 -13.06
N ALA A 38 -4.33 -10.95 -12.26
CA ALA A 38 -4.77 -10.57 -10.92
C ALA A 38 -6.06 -9.75 -10.95
N PHE A 39 -6.17 -8.79 -11.88
CA PHE A 39 -7.37 -7.98 -12.09
C PHE A 39 -8.56 -8.83 -12.55
N GLU A 40 -8.38 -9.72 -13.53
CA GLU A 40 -9.38 -10.70 -13.98
C GLU A 40 -9.79 -11.66 -12.87
N GLY A 41 -8.85 -12.01 -11.98
CA GLY A 41 -9.09 -12.81 -10.77
C GLY A 41 -9.86 -12.07 -9.67
N GLY A 42 -10.21 -10.79 -9.90
CA GLY A 42 -11.04 -9.99 -9.01
C GLY A 42 -10.27 -9.05 -8.09
N MET A 43 -8.93 -9.00 -8.13
CA MET A 43 -8.19 -8.00 -7.36
C MET A 43 -8.50 -6.59 -7.87
N ARG A 44 -8.67 -5.65 -6.94
CA ARG A 44 -9.03 -4.25 -7.24
C ARG A 44 -8.14 -3.24 -6.54
N PHE A 45 -7.15 -3.67 -5.76
CA PHE A 45 -6.18 -2.79 -5.13
C PHE A 45 -4.76 -3.26 -5.48
N PHE A 46 -3.93 -2.35 -5.97
CA PHE A 46 -2.58 -2.64 -6.42
C PHE A 46 -1.59 -1.67 -5.77
N ASP A 47 -0.66 -2.23 -5.00
CA ASP A 47 0.33 -1.50 -4.22
C ASP A 47 1.71 -1.57 -4.88
N THR A 48 2.28 -0.41 -5.21
CA THR A 48 3.63 -0.25 -5.76
C THR A 48 4.43 0.77 -4.93
N ALA A 49 5.65 1.14 -5.33
CA ALA A 49 6.43 2.19 -4.69
C ALA A 49 7.47 2.80 -5.63
N ARG A 50 7.86 4.05 -5.38
CA ARG A 50 8.98 4.69 -6.09
C ARG A 50 10.29 3.93 -5.99
N SER A 51 10.53 3.29 -4.86
CA SER A 51 11.77 2.55 -4.60
C SER A 51 11.79 1.15 -5.23
N TYR A 52 10.70 0.69 -5.84
CA TYR A 52 10.61 -0.63 -6.48
C TYR A 52 10.99 -0.55 -7.95
N SER A 53 12.22 -0.08 -8.23
CA SER A 53 12.81 0.11 -9.58
C SER A 53 11.80 0.52 -10.67
N ASP A 54 11.34 -0.43 -11.49
CA ASP A 54 10.50 -0.25 -12.67
C ASP A 54 9.03 -0.70 -12.47
N SER A 55 8.64 -1.05 -11.25
CA SER A 55 7.29 -1.56 -10.96
C SER A 55 6.18 -0.54 -11.29
N GLU A 56 6.38 0.75 -11.07
CA GLU A 56 5.41 1.78 -11.47
C GLU A 56 5.28 1.89 -12.99
N GLN A 57 6.39 1.79 -13.74
CA GLN A 57 6.34 1.75 -15.19
C GLN A 57 5.52 0.54 -15.67
N LYS A 58 5.75 -0.63 -15.07
CA LYS A 58 5.02 -1.87 -15.38
C LYS A 58 3.53 -1.75 -15.03
N MET A 59 3.20 -1.13 -13.90
CA MET A 59 1.83 -0.82 -13.50
C MET A 59 1.15 0.14 -14.50
N GLY A 60 1.84 1.20 -14.93
CA GLY A 60 1.36 2.12 -15.96
C GLY A 60 1.23 1.49 -17.34
N ALA A 61 2.10 0.53 -17.69
CA ALA A 61 1.96 -0.27 -18.91
C ALA A 61 0.73 -1.18 -18.86
N ALA A 62 0.41 -1.76 -17.70
CA ALA A 62 -0.73 -2.66 -17.53
C ALA A 62 -2.08 -1.92 -17.46
N PHE A 63 -2.14 -0.79 -16.74
CA PHE A 63 -3.41 -0.18 -16.34
C PHE A 63 -3.58 1.29 -16.76
N GLY A 64 -2.63 1.86 -17.50
CA GLY A 64 -2.78 3.21 -18.06
C GLY A 64 -4.09 3.34 -18.84
N GLY A 65 -5.00 4.19 -18.37
CA GLY A 65 -6.34 4.37 -18.94
C GLY A 65 -7.45 3.48 -18.35
N MET A 66 -7.15 2.68 -17.32
CA MET A 66 -8.11 1.80 -16.64
C MET A 66 -8.22 2.09 -15.13
N TRP A 67 -7.62 3.18 -14.65
CA TRP A 67 -7.56 3.53 -13.22
C TRP A 67 -8.93 3.76 -12.58
N GLU A 68 -10.01 4.02 -13.33
CA GLU A 68 -11.35 4.10 -12.75
C GLU A 68 -11.93 2.74 -12.31
N GLN A 69 -11.31 1.62 -12.73
CA GLN A 69 -11.80 0.27 -12.44
C GLN A 69 -11.11 -0.38 -11.24
N LEU A 70 -10.09 0.26 -10.66
CA LEU A 70 -9.27 -0.28 -9.59
C LEU A 70 -8.63 0.85 -8.78
N TYR A 71 -8.06 0.51 -7.63
CA TYR A 71 -7.32 1.43 -6.78
C TYR A 71 -5.82 1.20 -6.89
N VAL A 72 -5.06 2.28 -6.98
CA VAL A 72 -3.59 2.26 -7.00
C VAL A 72 -3.01 2.98 -5.80
N ALA A 73 -2.08 2.30 -5.13
CA ALA A 73 -1.28 2.87 -4.07
C ALA A 73 0.19 2.95 -4.48
N THR A 74 0.85 4.08 -4.19
CA THR A 74 2.31 4.19 -4.29
C THR A 74 2.89 4.92 -3.08
N LYS A 75 4.22 4.98 -2.99
CA LYS A 75 4.95 5.40 -1.80
C LYS A 75 6.23 6.15 -2.14
N THR A 76 6.61 7.09 -1.29
CA THR A 76 7.87 7.83 -1.37
C THR A 76 8.78 7.57 -0.17
N GLN A 77 10.08 7.51 -0.42
CA GLN A 77 11.13 7.51 0.62
C GLN A 77 11.74 8.91 0.84
N ALA A 78 11.17 9.95 0.23
CA ALA A 78 11.64 11.30 0.37
C ALA A 78 11.60 11.75 1.84
N THR A 79 12.62 12.51 2.22
CA THR A 79 12.75 13.14 3.55
C THR A 79 12.86 14.66 3.47
N THR A 80 12.66 15.23 2.27
CA THR A 80 12.59 16.67 2.03
C THR A 80 11.43 17.01 1.09
N PRO A 81 10.83 18.21 1.20
CA PRO A 81 9.77 18.67 0.30
C PRO A 81 10.13 18.57 -1.19
N ASP A 82 11.32 19.01 -1.58
CA ASP A 82 11.75 18.97 -2.99
C ASP A 82 11.80 17.54 -3.54
N ALA A 83 12.33 16.60 -2.74
CA ALA A 83 12.37 15.19 -3.13
C ALA A 83 10.97 14.57 -3.17
N PHE A 84 10.08 14.97 -2.26
CA PHE A 84 8.69 14.52 -2.24
C PHE A 84 7.97 14.87 -3.55
N TRP A 85 8.06 16.14 -3.97
CA TRP A 85 7.37 16.59 -5.19
C TRP A 85 7.93 15.91 -6.43
N LYS A 86 9.26 15.77 -6.50
CA LYS A 86 9.92 15.03 -7.59
C LYS A 86 9.47 13.56 -7.64
N ASP A 87 9.38 12.90 -6.49
CA ASP A 87 8.91 11.52 -6.40
C ASP A 87 7.46 11.39 -6.85
N LEU A 88 6.57 12.30 -6.40
CA LEU A 88 5.16 12.28 -6.78
C LEU A 88 4.97 12.50 -8.28
N GLU A 89 5.61 13.52 -8.86
CA GLU A 89 5.55 13.79 -10.30
C GLU A 89 6.07 12.61 -11.13
N THR A 90 7.18 12.00 -10.69
CA THR A 90 7.71 10.80 -11.34
C THR A 90 6.71 9.63 -11.24
N SER A 91 6.07 9.45 -10.07
CA SER A 91 5.09 8.38 -9.86
C SER A 91 3.92 8.51 -10.84
N LEU A 92 3.33 9.70 -10.89
CA LEU A 92 2.18 10.02 -11.76
C LEU A 92 2.52 9.79 -13.24
N SER A 93 3.70 10.25 -13.67
CA SER A 93 4.19 10.06 -15.03
C SER A 93 4.38 8.58 -15.40
N LEU A 94 5.06 7.80 -14.55
CA LEU A 94 5.32 6.37 -14.81
C LEU A 94 4.04 5.53 -14.76
N LEU A 95 3.12 5.86 -13.84
CA LEU A 95 1.79 5.24 -13.74
C LEU A 95 0.84 5.71 -14.84
N LYS A 96 1.21 6.73 -15.63
CA LYS A 96 0.36 7.31 -16.69
C LYS A 96 -1.01 7.73 -16.15
N THR A 97 -1.01 8.48 -15.05
CA THR A 97 -2.20 9.01 -14.38
C THR A 97 -1.92 10.38 -13.78
N GLU A 98 -2.95 11.21 -13.63
CA GLU A 98 -2.86 12.49 -12.92
C GLU A 98 -3.12 12.35 -11.42
N ARG A 99 -3.60 11.19 -10.98
CA ARG A 99 -3.95 10.90 -9.59
C ARG A 99 -3.66 9.46 -9.19
N VAL A 100 -3.23 9.27 -7.95
CA VAL A 100 -3.25 7.96 -7.25
C VAL A 100 -4.27 7.95 -6.12
N ASP A 101 -4.85 6.79 -5.81
CA ASP A 101 -5.86 6.67 -4.76
C ASP A 101 -5.25 6.80 -3.37
N LEU A 102 -4.07 6.20 -3.17
CA LEU A 102 -3.35 6.23 -1.89
C LEU A 102 -1.88 6.57 -2.12
N TYR A 103 -1.39 7.58 -1.41
CA TYR A 103 0.04 7.91 -1.37
C TYR A 103 0.59 7.80 0.04
N GLN A 104 1.74 7.13 0.18
CA GLN A 104 2.24 6.71 1.49
C GLN A 104 3.67 7.18 1.74
N PHE A 105 3.98 7.56 2.98
CA PHE A 105 5.39 7.63 3.40
C PHE A 105 5.95 6.22 3.61
N HIS A 106 7.10 5.92 3.02
CA HIS A 106 7.62 4.56 2.90
C HIS A 106 8.71 4.25 3.93
N ASN A 107 8.48 3.23 4.76
CA ASN A 107 9.43 2.70 5.74
C ASN A 107 10.03 3.80 6.62
N VAL A 108 9.15 4.61 7.19
CA VAL A 108 9.56 5.81 7.90
C VAL A 108 10.30 5.51 9.20
N THR A 109 11.28 6.36 9.50
CA THR A 109 11.98 6.40 10.80
C THR A 109 11.30 7.34 11.79
N GLN A 110 10.38 8.19 11.33
CA GLN A 110 9.55 9.09 12.16
C GLN A 110 8.11 9.15 11.62
N VAL A 111 7.16 9.45 12.50
CA VAL A 111 5.77 9.74 12.09
C VAL A 111 5.69 11.25 11.82
N PHE A 112 5.57 11.64 10.55
CA PHE A 112 5.48 13.05 10.15
C PHE A 112 4.17 13.68 10.63
N LYS A 113 4.21 14.94 11.08
CA LYS A 113 3.04 15.65 11.61
C LYS A 113 3.03 17.10 11.10
N PRO A 114 1.86 17.74 10.96
CA PRO A 114 1.79 19.17 10.70
C PRO A 114 2.63 19.95 11.71
N GLY A 115 3.48 20.86 11.23
CA GLY A 115 4.33 21.70 12.05
C GLY A 115 5.51 20.99 12.72
N ASP A 116 5.88 19.78 12.29
CA ASP A 116 7.04 19.05 12.83
C ASP A 116 8.40 19.61 12.37
N GLY A 117 8.40 20.64 11.54
CA GLY A 117 9.58 21.32 11.00
C GLY A 117 10.17 20.66 9.75
N THR A 118 9.64 19.52 9.29
CA THR A 118 10.12 18.83 8.09
C THR A 118 9.43 19.32 6.81
N GLY A 119 8.19 19.81 6.92
CA GLY A 119 7.35 20.18 5.78
C GLY A 119 6.77 19.00 5.01
N MET A 120 7.03 17.75 5.43
CA MET A 120 6.65 16.56 4.67
C MET A 120 5.15 16.31 4.71
N TYR A 121 4.52 16.46 5.87
CA TYR A 121 3.08 16.23 6.00
C TYR A 121 2.29 17.33 5.28
N GLU A 122 2.79 18.57 5.28
CA GLU A 122 2.24 19.67 4.49
C GLU A 122 2.25 19.37 2.98
N CYS A 123 3.31 18.71 2.48
CA CYS A 123 3.35 18.29 1.08
C CYS A 123 2.26 17.27 0.74
N MET A 124 1.97 16.31 1.64
CA MET A 124 0.84 15.37 1.48
C MET A 124 -0.50 16.11 1.44
N LEU A 125 -0.72 17.05 2.36
CA LEU A 125 -1.94 17.87 2.39
C LEU A 125 -2.12 18.67 1.10
N GLN A 126 -1.05 19.32 0.63
CA GLN A 126 -1.06 20.11 -0.61
C GLN A 126 -1.27 19.22 -1.84
N ALA A 127 -0.65 18.03 -1.90
CA ALA A 127 -0.87 17.08 -2.99
C ALA A 127 -2.32 16.59 -3.05
N ARG A 128 -2.96 16.38 -1.89
CA ARG A 128 -4.38 16.02 -1.80
C ARG A 128 -5.28 17.17 -2.23
N GLU A 129 -4.98 18.40 -1.81
CA GLU A 129 -5.71 19.60 -2.23
C GLU A 129 -5.64 19.79 -3.76
N GLN A 130 -4.48 19.52 -4.37
CA GLN A 130 -4.30 19.53 -5.83
C GLN A 130 -4.99 18.36 -6.55
N GLY A 131 -5.60 17.42 -5.82
CA GLY A 131 -6.26 16.24 -6.38
C GLY A 131 -5.30 15.18 -6.92
N LYS A 132 -3.99 15.29 -6.68
CA LYS A 132 -2.97 14.33 -7.15
C LYS A 132 -2.97 13.04 -6.34
N ILE A 133 -3.44 13.07 -5.11
CA ILE A 133 -3.59 11.91 -4.23
C ILE A 133 -4.98 11.91 -3.61
N GLY A 134 -5.58 10.73 -3.40
CA GLY A 134 -6.84 10.58 -2.68
C GLY A 134 -6.66 10.54 -1.17
N HIS A 135 -5.84 9.60 -0.71
CA HIS A 135 -5.62 9.30 0.69
C HIS A 135 -4.15 9.38 1.08
N ILE A 136 -3.92 9.65 2.37
CA ILE A 136 -2.59 9.74 2.97
C ILE A 136 -2.37 8.52 3.88
N GLY A 137 -1.36 7.72 3.54
CA GLY A 137 -0.98 6.55 4.32
C GLY A 137 0.47 6.58 4.79
N ILE A 138 0.83 5.53 5.53
CA ILE A 138 2.17 5.38 6.12
C ILE A 138 2.54 3.91 6.17
N THR A 139 3.83 3.63 5.99
CA THR A 139 4.38 2.28 6.10
C THR A 139 5.59 2.27 7.02
N THR A 140 5.71 1.23 7.84
CA THR A 140 6.85 1.06 8.75
C THR A 140 7.09 -0.41 9.08
N HIS A 141 8.29 -0.70 9.59
CA HIS A 141 8.66 -1.98 10.19
C HIS A 141 8.86 -1.89 11.70
N SER A 142 8.71 -0.70 12.30
CA SER A 142 8.78 -0.52 13.74
C SER A 142 7.38 -0.57 14.35
N ILE A 143 7.17 -1.51 15.28
CA ILE A 143 5.90 -1.63 15.99
C ILE A 143 5.56 -0.35 16.76
N ASP A 144 6.54 0.29 17.41
CA ASP A 144 6.30 1.50 18.20
C ASP A 144 5.92 2.69 17.30
N ARG A 145 6.52 2.79 16.10
CA ARG A 145 6.11 3.79 15.10
C ARG A 145 4.73 3.49 14.53
N ALA A 146 4.37 2.21 14.41
CA ALA A 146 3.05 1.81 13.95
C ALA A 146 1.97 2.24 14.95
N TYR A 147 2.16 2.01 16.26
CA TYR A 147 1.27 2.52 17.30
C TYR A 147 1.18 4.05 17.25
N GLU A 148 2.32 4.76 17.19
CA GLU A 148 2.33 6.23 17.09
C GLU A 148 1.53 6.74 15.86
N ALA A 149 1.61 6.03 14.74
CA ALA A 149 0.90 6.38 13.51
C ALA A 149 -0.63 6.21 13.62
N VAL A 150 -1.10 5.22 14.39
CA VAL A 150 -2.54 5.06 14.67
C VAL A 150 -3.00 6.12 15.68
N GLU A 151 -2.26 6.29 16.78
CA GLU A 151 -2.60 7.17 17.89
C GLU A 151 -2.64 8.66 17.50
N CYS A 152 -1.84 9.08 16.52
CA CYS A 152 -1.85 10.48 16.09
C CYS A 152 -3.11 10.87 15.29
N GLY A 153 -3.86 9.89 14.75
CA GLY A 153 -5.10 10.14 14.00
C GLY A 153 -4.92 10.87 12.67
N LEU A 154 -3.68 10.98 12.16
CA LEU A 154 -3.36 11.75 10.95
C LEU A 154 -3.37 10.93 9.67
N TYR A 155 -3.27 9.60 9.76
CA TYR A 155 -3.10 8.73 8.61
C TYR A 155 -4.34 7.88 8.40
N GLU A 156 -4.74 7.71 7.14
CA GLU A 156 -5.94 6.94 6.80
C GLU A 156 -5.64 5.45 6.66
N THR A 157 -4.39 5.09 6.34
CA THR A 157 -3.96 3.69 6.23
C THR A 157 -2.58 3.45 6.82
N LEU A 158 -2.41 2.30 7.48
CA LEU A 158 -1.12 1.75 7.91
C LEU A 158 -0.81 0.50 7.08
N GLN A 159 0.34 0.47 6.42
CA GLN A 159 0.89 -0.75 5.83
C GLN A 159 1.99 -1.33 6.73
N TYR A 160 1.78 -2.53 7.25
CA TYR A 160 2.65 -3.15 8.26
C TYR A 160 2.77 -4.69 8.05
N PRO A 161 3.89 -5.34 8.44
CA PRO A 161 4.03 -6.79 8.34
C PRO A 161 2.98 -7.53 9.19
N PHE A 162 2.22 -8.42 8.56
CA PHE A 162 1.18 -9.15 9.28
C PHE A 162 0.97 -10.55 8.69
N SER A 163 1.11 -11.58 9.53
CA SER A 163 0.97 -12.99 9.14
C SER A 163 0.66 -13.85 10.36
N TYR A 164 0.46 -15.16 10.20
CA TYR A 164 0.22 -16.04 11.35
C TYR A 164 1.42 -16.18 12.29
N LEU A 165 2.59 -15.64 11.92
CA LEU A 165 3.76 -15.52 12.80
C LEU A 165 3.72 -14.26 13.67
N SER A 166 2.69 -13.42 13.50
CA SER A 166 2.62 -12.14 14.20
C SER A 166 2.51 -12.31 15.71
N SER A 167 3.23 -11.46 16.43
CA SER A 167 3.21 -11.39 17.88
C SER A 167 1.88 -10.83 18.40
N PRO A 168 1.54 -11.04 19.69
CA PRO A 168 0.34 -10.44 20.27
C PRO A 168 0.20 -8.93 20.05
N ARG A 169 1.32 -8.18 20.10
CA ARG A 169 1.34 -6.74 19.84
C ARG A 169 0.93 -6.37 18.42
N GLU A 170 1.25 -7.21 17.44
CA GLU A 170 0.90 -6.98 16.03
C GLU A 170 -0.58 -7.34 15.77
N LEU A 171 -1.10 -8.36 16.46
CA LEU A 171 -2.54 -8.68 16.43
C LEU A 171 -3.37 -7.57 17.08
N GLU A 172 -2.90 -7.02 18.20
CA GLU A 172 -3.49 -5.87 18.87
C GLU A 172 -3.47 -4.63 17.98
N LEU A 173 -2.34 -4.34 17.33
CA LEU A 173 -2.22 -3.22 16.39
C LEU A 173 -3.26 -3.29 15.27
N ALA A 174 -3.49 -4.48 14.68
CA ALA A 174 -4.50 -4.65 13.64
C ALA A 174 -5.92 -4.35 14.14
N ARG A 175 -6.25 -4.68 15.40
CA ARG A 175 -7.53 -4.34 16.03
C ARG A 175 -7.62 -2.85 16.36
N LEU A 176 -6.53 -2.26 16.86
CA LEU A 176 -6.47 -0.83 17.14
C LEU A 176 -6.72 0.00 15.88
N CYS A 177 -6.17 -0.41 14.73
CA CYS A 177 -6.50 0.23 13.45
C CYS A 177 -7.99 0.16 13.13
N GLU A 178 -8.66 -0.98 13.33
CA GLU A 178 -10.11 -1.11 13.14
C GLU A 178 -10.89 -0.17 14.09
N GLU A 179 -10.54 -0.16 15.38
CA GLU A 179 -11.17 0.69 16.40
C GLU A 179 -11.02 2.19 16.09
N CYS A 180 -9.87 2.59 15.54
CA CYS A 180 -9.60 3.98 15.14
C CYS A 180 -10.07 4.32 13.73
N GLY A 181 -10.67 3.38 12.99
CA GLY A 181 -11.10 3.59 11.60
C GLY A 181 -9.95 3.78 10.59
N MET A 182 -8.74 3.32 10.94
CA MET A 182 -7.56 3.34 10.08
C MET A 182 -7.49 2.03 9.27
N GLY A 183 -7.30 2.14 7.95
CA GLY A 183 -7.16 0.98 7.09
C GLY A 183 -5.85 0.24 7.32
N PHE A 184 -5.89 -1.06 7.59
CA PHE A 184 -4.68 -1.87 7.77
C PHE A 184 -4.36 -2.66 6.50
N ILE A 185 -3.25 -2.34 5.85
CA ILE A 185 -2.71 -3.08 4.69
C ILE A 185 -1.67 -4.08 5.21
N ALA A 186 -2.02 -5.36 5.17
CA ALA A 186 -1.17 -6.46 5.63
C ALA A 186 -0.14 -6.82 4.55
N MET A 187 1.10 -6.36 4.73
CA MET A 187 2.23 -6.78 3.88
C MET A 187 2.95 -8.01 4.46
N LYS A 188 3.78 -8.64 3.64
CA LYS A 188 4.61 -9.79 4.04
C LYS A 188 3.82 -10.99 4.62
N GLY A 189 2.59 -11.21 4.19
CA GLY A 189 1.80 -12.39 4.61
C GLY A 189 2.44 -13.75 4.29
N LEU A 190 3.34 -13.80 3.28
CA LEU A 190 4.14 -14.96 2.92
C LEU A 190 5.54 -15.00 3.61
N ALA A 191 5.85 -14.02 4.46
CA ALA A 191 7.16 -13.78 5.08
C ALA A 191 8.35 -13.91 4.10
N GLY A 192 8.25 -13.27 2.93
CA GLY A 192 9.30 -13.33 1.90
C GLY A 192 9.42 -14.68 1.19
N GLY A 193 8.40 -15.54 1.28
CA GLY A 193 8.38 -16.88 0.69
C GLY A 193 8.69 -18.00 1.69
N LEU A 194 8.98 -17.67 2.96
CA LEU A 194 9.18 -18.66 4.01
C LEU A 194 7.87 -19.43 4.31
N LEU A 195 6.72 -18.75 4.22
CA LEU A 195 5.42 -19.37 4.42
C LEU A 195 4.83 -19.76 3.07
N THR A 196 4.71 -21.07 2.83
CA THR A 196 4.30 -21.62 1.52
C THR A 196 2.89 -22.22 1.51
N ASN A 197 2.26 -22.39 2.68
CA ASN A 197 0.89 -22.87 2.77
C ASN A 197 -0.10 -21.70 2.63
N SER A 198 -0.46 -21.37 1.39
CA SER A 198 -1.38 -20.27 1.08
C SER A 198 -2.74 -20.38 1.77
N ARG A 199 -3.28 -21.59 1.93
CA ARG A 199 -4.57 -21.80 2.62
C ARG A 199 -4.51 -21.39 4.09
N ALA A 200 -3.45 -21.77 4.81
CA ALA A 200 -3.27 -21.38 6.20
C ALA A 200 -3.10 -19.85 6.35
N ILE A 201 -2.34 -19.25 5.43
CA ILE A 201 -2.10 -17.80 5.40
C ILE A 201 -3.41 -17.04 5.17
N MET A 202 -4.20 -17.45 4.17
CA MET A 202 -5.51 -16.85 3.88
C MET A 202 -6.50 -17.05 5.04
N ALA A 203 -6.52 -18.24 5.65
CA ALA A 203 -7.39 -18.52 6.79
C ALA A 203 -7.04 -17.69 8.03
N PHE A 204 -5.76 -17.40 8.26
CA PHE A 204 -5.34 -16.47 9.29
C PHE A 204 -5.80 -15.05 9.00
N VAL A 205 -5.49 -14.52 7.81
CA VAL A 205 -5.82 -13.13 7.43
C VAL A 205 -7.33 -12.88 7.45
N ALA A 206 -8.14 -13.84 7.02
CA ALA A 206 -9.60 -13.71 6.99
C ALA A 206 -10.26 -13.49 8.37
N GLN A 207 -9.55 -13.77 9.46
CA GLN A 207 -10.01 -13.52 10.83
C GLN A 207 -9.92 -12.04 11.24
N TYR A 208 -9.23 -11.21 10.44
CA TYR A 208 -8.98 -9.80 10.74
C TYR A 208 -9.54 -8.90 9.62
N PRO A 209 -9.91 -7.65 9.93
CA PRO A 209 -10.40 -6.65 8.98
C PRO A 209 -9.25 -5.99 8.19
N VAL A 210 -8.26 -6.76 7.76
CA VAL A 210 -7.06 -6.25 7.08
C VAL A 210 -7.12 -6.51 5.57
N LEU A 211 -6.51 -5.65 4.76
CA LEU A 211 -6.31 -5.85 3.33
C LEU A 211 -4.93 -6.49 3.07
N PRO A 212 -4.84 -7.78 2.75
CA PRO A 212 -3.56 -8.37 2.42
C PRO A 212 -3.09 -7.98 1.03
N ILE A 213 -1.82 -7.59 0.91
CA ILE A 213 -1.13 -7.43 -0.37
C ILE A 213 -0.17 -8.60 -0.61
N TRP A 214 -0.37 -9.31 -1.73
CA TRP A 214 0.43 -10.49 -2.06
C TRP A 214 1.50 -10.16 -3.08
N GLY A 215 2.75 -10.46 -2.72
CA GLY A 215 3.85 -10.39 -3.66
C GLY A 215 3.88 -11.64 -4.56
N VAL A 216 3.53 -11.49 -5.83
CA VAL A 216 3.50 -12.57 -6.82
C VAL A 216 4.46 -12.26 -7.97
N GLN A 217 5.27 -13.25 -8.35
CA GLN A 217 6.25 -13.14 -9.44
C GLN A 217 6.14 -14.29 -10.45
N ARG A 218 5.12 -15.14 -10.33
CA ARG A 218 4.87 -16.30 -11.18
C ARG A 218 3.36 -16.48 -11.35
N MET A 219 2.95 -17.03 -12.49
CA MET A 219 1.55 -17.36 -12.77
C MET A 219 1.06 -18.60 -12.03
N GLU A 220 2.00 -19.48 -11.65
CA GLU A 220 1.80 -20.77 -10.97
C GLU A 220 2.36 -20.76 -9.55
#